data_AF-A0A518H9I9-F1
#
_entry.id   AF-A0A518H9I9-F1
#
_cell.length_a   1.000
_cell.length_b   1.000
_cell.length_c   1.000
_cell.angle_alpha   90.00
_cell.angle_beta   90.00
_cell.angle_gamma   90.00
#
_symmetry.space_group_name_H-M   'P 1'
#
loop_
_entity.id
_entity.type
_entity.pdbx_description
1 polymer ?
#
loop_
_entity_poly.entity_id
_entity_poly.type
_entity_poly.pdbx_seq_one_letter_code
_entity_poly.pdbx_strand_id
1 'polypeptide(L)'
;MRSASSRPPSRTTSPRVNSYPDTAPQRKTSTSNPGLPTLSHIVTIKTEVRDAEAVRAACKRLGLDEPVHGTVRLFSGEATGLLVNLPGWHYHAVADLATGQINFDNYEGQWGEQRHLDAFVQAYALEKAKIEARKRGHSVHEQPLPDGSIKLVIQVAGGVS
;
A
#
# COMPACT_ATOMS: atom_id res chain seq x y z
N MET A 1 -60.56 -47.28 26.67
CA MET A 1 -61.76 -46.94 25.87
C MET A 1 -61.37 -45.80 24.94
N ARG A 2 -61.12 -46.11 23.66
CA ARG A 2 -61.97 -45.82 22.47
C ARG A 2 -61.81 -44.35 22.03
N SER A 3 -61.06 -44.09 20.96
CA SER A 3 -61.52 -44.03 19.54
C SER A 3 -62.18 -42.67 19.25
N ALA A 4 -62.08 -42.02 18.09
CA ALA A 4 -61.42 -42.22 16.80
C ALA A 4 -61.56 -40.86 16.06
N SER A 5 -60.57 -40.45 15.27
CA SER A 5 -60.63 -40.43 13.79
C SER A 5 -61.61 -39.41 13.17
N SER A 6 -61.07 -38.50 12.36
CA SER A 6 -61.53 -38.34 10.97
C SER A 6 -60.55 -37.52 10.14
N ARG A 7 -60.22 -38.08 8.97
CA ARG A 7 -59.48 -37.56 7.82
C ARG A 7 -60.43 -37.70 6.59
N PRO A 8 -59.97 -37.56 5.34
CA PRO A 8 -59.80 -36.42 4.40
C PRO A 8 -61.00 -36.29 3.41
N PRO A 9 -60.92 -35.65 2.20
CA PRO A 9 -60.23 -36.15 0.96
C PRO A 9 -59.50 -35.03 0.14
N SER A 10 -58.38 -35.20 -0.58
CA SER A 10 -58.04 -35.86 -1.88
C SER A 10 -58.76 -35.40 -3.17
N ARG A 11 -58.01 -34.81 -4.13
CA ARG A 11 -57.98 -35.05 -5.61
C ARG A 11 -57.10 -33.98 -6.31
N THR A 12 -56.01 -34.31 -7.02
CA THR A 12 -55.84 -34.93 -8.37
C THR A 12 -55.97 -33.93 -9.52
N THR A 13 -54.89 -33.70 -10.27
CA THR A 13 -54.84 -33.61 -11.76
C THR A 13 -53.38 -33.50 -12.27
N SER A 14 -52.95 -34.50 -13.04
CA SER A 14 -51.81 -34.46 -14.00
C SER A 14 -52.33 -33.98 -15.37
N PRO A 15 -51.57 -34.07 -16.49
CA PRO A 15 -50.19 -33.67 -16.81
C PRO A 15 -50.16 -32.66 -18.00
N ARG A 16 -49.01 -32.05 -18.30
CA ARG A 16 -48.77 -31.58 -19.68
C ARG A 16 -47.31 -31.77 -20.09
N VAL A 17 -47.18 -32.67 -21.05
CA VAL A 17 -46.07 -32.88 -21.97
C VAL A 17 -45.78 -31.57 -22.69
N ASN A 18 -44.51 -31.17 -22.76
CA ASN A 18 -44.04 -30.38 -23.91
C ASN A 18 -42.75 -30.98 -24.43
N SER A 19 -42.88 -31.53 -25.63
CA SER A 19 -41.88 -32.10 -26.50
C SER A 19 -41.12 -30.96 -27.20
N TYR A 20 -39.80 -31.05 -27.31
CA TYR A 20 -39.07 -30.48 -28.44
C TYR A 20 -37.96 -31.46 -28.87
N PRO A 21 -37.81 -31.72 -30.17
CA PRO A 21 -36.81 -32.63 -30.69
C PRO A 21 -35.46 -31.96 -30.98
N ASP A 22 -34.43 -32.77 -30.82
CA ASP A 22 -33.29 -32.98 -31.72
C ASP A 22 -32.43 -31.79 -32.19
N THR A 23 -31.15 -31.84 -31.78
CA THR A 23 -29.95 -31.87 -32.65
C THR A 23 -28.82 -30.97 -32.14
N ALA A 24 -27.79 -31.58 -31.54
CA ALA A 24 -26.37 -31.35 -31.86
C ALA A 24 -25.47 -32.25 -30.99
N PRO A 25 -24.42 -32.89 -31.56
CA PRO A 25 -23.67 -33.95 -30.90
C PRO A 25 -22.68 -33.45 -29.85
N GLN A 26 -22.50 -34.29 -28.83
CA GLN A 26 -21.42 -34.24 -27.85
C GLN A 26 -20.04 -34.27 -28.53
N ARG A 27 -19.17 -33.32 -28.16
CA ARG A 27 -17.71 -33.54 -28.22
C ARG A 27 -17.13 -33.34 -26.83
N LYS A 28 -16.91 -34.45 -26.12
CA LYS A 28 -15.97 -34.52 -25.00
C LYS A 28 -14.57 -34.57 -25.60
N THR A 29 -13.79 -33.51 -25.43
CA THR A 29 -12.34 -33.59 -25.46
C THR A 29 -11.81 -32.79 -24.27
N SER A 30 -11.44 -33.54 -23.24
CA SER A 30 -10.51 -33.13 -22.22
C SER A 30 -9.23 -32.59 -22.85
N THR A 31 -8.82 -31.37 -22.51
CA THR A 31 -7.41 -31.03 -22.50
C THR A 31 -7.17 -30.06 -21.35
N SER A 32 -6.38 -30.56 -20.41
CA SER A 32 -5.78 -29.88 -19.27
C SER A 32 -5.29 -28.47 -19.58
N ASN A 33 -5.58 -27.55 -18.67
CA ASN A 33 -4.92 -26.26 -18.57
C ASN A 33 -3.62 -26.44 -17.74
N PRO A 34 -2.41 -26.32 -18.30
CA PRO A 34 -1.26 -25.92 -17.54
C PRO A 34 -1.18 -24.40 -17.59
N GLY A 35 -1.66 -23.76 -16.53
CA GLY A 35 -1.35 -22.37 -16.26
C GLY A 35 0.16 -22.20 -16.25
N LEU A 36 0.68 -21.39 -17.17
CA LEU A 36 2.02 -20.85 -17.03
C LEU A 36 2.04 -20.06 -15.71
N PRO A 37 2.97 -20.33 -14.78
CA PRO A 37 3.07 -19.56 -13.56
C PRO A 37 3.33 -18.10 -13.95
N THR A 38 2.42 -17.22 -13.55
CA THR A 38 2.67 -15.78 -13.50
C THR A 38 3.90 -15.58 -12.62
N LEU A 39 4.98 -15.09 -13.22
CA LEU A 39 6.13 -14.61 -12.45
C LEU A 39 5.71 -13.29 -11.79
N SER A 40 4.95 -13.40 -10.71
CA SER A 40 4.73 -12.31 -9.77
C SER A 40 6.03 -12.08 -9.00
N HIS A 41 6.97 -11.33 -9.60
CA HIS A 41 7.98 -10.67 -8.81
C HIS A 41 7.31 -9.43 -8.22
N ILE A 42 6.76 -9.58 -7.02
CA ILE A 42 6.43 -8.41 -6.20
C ILE A 42 7.79 -7.77 -5.89
N VAL A 43 8.13 -6.74 -6.66
CA VAL A 43 9.25 -5.86 -6.34
C VAL A 43 8.74 -4.93 -5.24
N THR A 44 9.08 -5.26 -3.99
CA THR A 44 8.83 -4.34 -2.88
C THR A 44 9.83 -3.19 -3.00
N ILE A 45 9.37 -2.05 -3.52
CA ILE A 45 10.15 -0.81 -3.49
C ILE A 45 10.16 -0.33 -2.04
N LYS A 46 11.22 -0.65 -1.30
CA LYS A 46 11.48 -0.07 0.03
C LYS A 46 12.12 1.30 -0.19
N THR A 47 11.46 2.37 0.26
CA THR A 47 12.01 3.72 0.16
C THR A 47 13.24 3.82 1.07
N GLU A 48 14.41 4.10 0.48
CA GLU A 48 15.64 4.32 1.22
C GLU A 48 15.86 5.80 1.52
N VAL A 49 16.12 6.11 2.79
CA VAL A 49 16.34 7.46 3.29
C VAL A 49 17.83 7.75 3.42
N ARG A 50 18.43 8.32 2.36
CA ARG A 50 19.87 8.59 2.27
C ARG A 50 20.23 10.07 2.16
N ASP A 51 19.27 10.94 1.88
CA ASP A 51 19.51 12.36 1.64
C ASP A 51 19.07 13.22 2.83
N ALA A 52 20.04 13.83 3.51
CA ALA A 52 19.80 14.71 4.64
C ALA A 52 18.98 15.96 4.28
N GLU A 53 19.17 16.52 3.08
CA GLU A 53 18.44 17.70 2.60
C GLU A 53 16.96 17.36 2.41
N ALA A 54 16.68 16.21 1.80
CA ALA A 54 15.31 15.71 1.62
C ALA A 54 14.64 15.38 2.97
N VAL A 55 15.38 14.85 3.95
CA VAL A 55 14.85 14.61 5.31
C VAL A 55 14.47 15.93 6.00
N ARG A 56 15.35 16.95 5.96
CA ARG A 56 15.04 18.28 6.50
C ARG A 56 13.84 18.92 5.80
N ALA A 57 13.77 18.81 4.47
CA ALA A 57 12.66 19.32 3.67
C ALA A 57 11.33 18.62 4.01
N ALA A 58 11.36 17.31 4.23
CA ALA A 58 10.20 16.54 4.66
C ALA A 58 9.69 16.97 6.05
N CYS A 59 10.58 17.12 7.03
CA CYS A 59 10.23 17.63 8.35
C CYS A 59 9.57 19.01 8.26
N LYS A 60 10.18 19.92 7.50
CA LYS A 60 9.64 21.27 7.28
C LYS A 60 8.25 21.25 6.63
N ARG A 61 8.03 20.37 5.64
CA ARG A 61 6.73 20.21 4.96
C ARG A 61 5.63 19.76 5.91
N LEU A 62 5.97 18.86 6.83
CA LEU A 62 5.04 18.29 7.82
C LEU A 62 4.92 19.14 9.10
N GLY A 63 5.63 20.27 9.19
CA GLY A 63 5.63 21.12 10.38
C GLY A 63 6.31 20.47 11.59
N LEU A 64 7.23 19.53 11.37
CA LEU A 64 8.00 18.86 12.40
C LEU A 64 9.24 19.68 12.78
N ASP A 65 9.78 19.40 13.96
CA ASP A 65 11.06 19.94 14.41
C ASP A 65 12.19 19.56 13.43
N GLU A 66 13.20 20.42 13.35
CA GLU A 66 14.35 20.17 12.49
C GLU A 66 15.08 18.89 12.95
N PRO A 67 15.41 17.96 12.03
CA PRO A 67 16.04 16.72 12.41
C PRO A 67 17.48 16.96 12.88
N VAL A 68 17.78 16.44 14.06
CA VAL A 68 19.10 16.55 14.71
C VAL A 68 19.86 15.25 14.50
N HIS A 69 21.15 15.33 14.17
CA HIS A 69 21.97 14.12 14.10
C HIS A 69 22.35 13.67 15.52
N GLY A 70 22.16 12.40 15.84
CA GLY A 70 22.52 11.87 17.14
C GLY A 70 22.29 10.37 17.26
N THR A 71 22.68 9.85 18.41
CA THR A 71 22.42 8.47 18.80
C THR A 71 21.35 8.46 19.88
N VAL A 72 20.32 7.64 19.68
CA VAL A 72 19.27 7.42 20.68
C VAL A 72 19.11 5.95 20.96
N ARG A 73 18.69 5.66 22.19
CA ARG A 73 18.34 4.32 22.62
C ARG A 73 16.87 4.07 22.29
N LEU A 74 16.64 3.18 21.34
CA LEU A 74 15.35 2.54 21.09
C LEU A 74 15.17 1.38 22.08
N PHE A 75 13.97 0.84 22.17
CA PHE A 75 13.70 -0.32 23.03
C PHE A 75 14.52 -1.56 22.57
N SER A 76 14.70 -1.73 21.26
CA SER A 76 15.43 -2.86 20.65
C SER A 76 16.95 -2.65 20.50
N GLY A 77 17.49 -1.48 20.86
CA GLY A 77 18.92 -1.20 20.73
C GLY A 77 19.25 0.29 20.61
N GLU A 78 20.45 0.62 20.19
CA GLU A 78 20.85 2.00 19.89
C GLU A 78 20.86 2.23 18.38
N ALA A 79 20.36 3.39 17.95
CA ALA A 79 20.34 3.80 16.56
C ALA A 79 20.99 5.18 16.41
N THR A 80 21.83 5.34 15.40
CA THR A 80 22.53 6.60 15.10
C THR A 80 22.08 7.10 13.72
N GLY A 81 21.73 8.38 13.63
CA GLY A 81 21.25 8.96 12.39
C GLY A 81 20.61 10.32 12.61
N LEU A 82 19.79 10.75 11.65
CA LEU A 82 18.93 11.92 11.80
C LEU A 82 17.68 11.54 12.60
N LEU A 83 17.53 12.17 13.75
CA LEU A 83 16.40 12.00 14.66
C LEU A 83 15.22 12.83 14.15
N VAL A 84 14.11 12.17 13.88
CA VAL A 84 12.85 12.77 13.42
C VAL A 84 11.82 12.63 14.53
N ASN A 85 11.36 13.77 15.03
CA ASN A 85 10.30 13.84 16.04
C ASN A 85 8.94 13.75 15.35
N LEU A 86 8.26 12.61 15.47
CA LEU A 86 6.94 12.40 14.89
C LEU A 86 5.84 12.75 15.91
N PRO A 87 4.69 13.33 15.48
CA PRO A 87 3.65 13.76 16.41
C PRO A 87 3.08 12.60 17.22
N GLY A 88 3.11 12.73 18.55
CA GLY A 88 2.57 11.71 19.47
C GLY A 88 3.43 10.44 19.58
N TRP A 89 4.67 10.47 19.09
CA TRP A 89 5.59 9.34 19.23
C TRP A 89 6.40 9.44 20.53
N HIS A 90 6.58 8.32 21.23
CA HIS A 90 7.39 8.26 22.45
C HIS A 90 8.90 8.25 22.15
N TYR A 91 9.28 7.66 21.02
CA TYR A 91 10.66 7.57 20.56
C TYR A 91 10.80 8.25 19.20
N HIS A 92 11.97 8.83 18.95
CA HIS A 92 12.30 9.41 17.65
C HIS A 92 12.41 8.31 16.60
N ALA A 93 11.93 8.59 15.38
CA ALA A 93 12.31 7.80 14.22
C ALA A 93 13.74 8.21 13.81
N VAL A 94 14.63 7.25 13.61
CA VAL A 94 16.04 7.51 13.31
C VAL A 94 16.32 7.15 11.86
N ALA A 95 16.50 8.16 11.01
CA ALA A 95 16.93 7.97 9.62
C ALA A 95 18.45 7.77 9.56
N ASP A 96 18.88 6.53 9.35
CA ASP A 96 20.27 6.19 9.09
C ASP A 96 20.56 6.38 7.59
N LEU A 97 21.24 7.49 7.28
CA LEU A 97 21.56 7.86 5.91
C LEU A 97 22.60 6.96 5.24
N ALA A 98 23.41 6.23 6.03
CA ALA A 98 24.43 5.34 5.50
C ALA A 98 23.80 4.05 4.97
N THR A 99 22.88 3.48 5.74
CA THR A 99 22.15 2.26 5.35
C THR A 99 20.90 2.54 4.51
N GLY A 100 20.38 3.77 4.57
CA GLY A 100 19.13 4.14 3.94
C GLY A 100 17.89 3.69 4.71
N GLN A 101 18.04 3.18 5.93
CA GLN A 101 16.93 2.64 6.71
C GLN A 101 16.42 3.65 7.75
N ILE A 102 15.13 3.57 8.06
CA ILE A 102 14.56 4.27 9.22
C ILE A 102 14.43 3.24 10.34
N ASN A 103 15.14 3.46 11.44
CA ASN A 103 15.01 2.68 12.66
C ASN A 103 13.95 3.34 13.54
N PHE A 104 12.94 2.58 13.94
CA PHE A 104 11.84 3.09 14.76
C PHE A 104 11.23 1.96 15.57
N ASP A 105 10.55 2.32 16.65
CA ASP A 105 9.74 1.39 17.44
C ASP A 105 8.43 2.08 17.83
N ASN A 106 7.33 1.58 17.29
CA ASN A 106 6.00 2.07 17.60
C ASN A 106 5.15 1.05 18.38
N TYR A 107 5.70 -0.11 18.80
CA TYR A 107 5.00 -1.19 19.51
C TYR A 107 3.55 -1.39 19.06
N GLU A 108 3.36 -1.91 17.84
CA GLU A 108 2.03 -2.11 17.21
C GLU A 108 1.14 -0.85 17.17
N GLY A 109 1.76 0.33 17.15
CA GLY A 109 1.09 1.63 17.14
C GLY A 109 0.79 2.22 18.52
N GLN A 110 1.08 1.51 19.62
CA GLN A 110 0.87 2.01 20.98
C GLN A 110 1.78 3.18 21.34
N TRP A 111 2.94 3.28 20.69
CA TRP A 111 3.93 4.33 20.96
C TRP A 111 4.05 5.37 19.86
N GLY A 112 3.16 5.32 18.87
CA GLY A 112 3.11 6.26 17.78
C GLY A 112 2.27 5.73 16.62
N GLU A 113 1.39 6.56 16.07
CA GLU A 113 0.57 6.15 14.94
C GLU A 113 1.43 5.99 13.67
N GLN A 114 1.38 4.81 13.05
CA GLN A 114 2.13 4.47 11.83
C GLN A 114 1.91 5.49 10.70
N ARG A 115 0.71 6.07 10.60
CA ARG A 115 0.38 7.09 9.59
C ARG A 115 1.33 8.29 9.58
N HIS A 116 1.91 8.66 10.73
CA HIS A 116 2.85 9.79 10.80
C HIS A 116 4.20 9.42 10.18
N LEU A 117 4.64 8.18 10.36
CA LEU A 117 5.82 7.64 9.69
C LEU A 117 5.56 7.51 8.18
N ASP A 118 4.40 7.01 7.78
CA ASP A 118 4.04 6.87 6.37
C ASP A 118 3.98 8.24 5.67
N ALA A 119 3.37 9.24 6.34
CA ALA A 119 3.36 10.62 5.86
C ALA A 119 4.77 11.20 5.73
N PHE A 120 5.67 10.91 6.69
CA PHE A 120 7.07 11.30 6.62
C PHE A 120 7.78 10.66 5.42
N VAL A 121 7.60 9.35 5.19
CA VAL A 121 8.22 8.65 4.05
C VAL A 121 7.69 9.21 2.72
N GLN A 122 6.38 9.46 2.61
CA GLN A 122 5.77 10.09 1.43
C GLN A 122 6.34 11.49 1.19
N ALA A 123 6.46 12.32 2.22
CA ALA A 123 7.05 13.65 2.13
C ALA A 123 8.53 13.61 1.73
N TYR A 124 9.30 12.68 2.29
CA TYR A 124 10.71 12.48 1.92
C TYR A 124 10.85 12.08 0.45
N ALA A 125 10.08 11.11 -0.04
CA ALA A 125 10.14 10.67 -1.43
C ALA A 125 9.83 11.82 -2.40
N LEU A 126 8.83 12.64 -2.06
CA LEU A 126 8.43 13.81 -2.83
C LEU A 126 9.54 14.87 -2.88
N GLU A 127 10.08 15.27 -1.72
CA GLU A 127 11.13 16.28 -1.66
C GLU A 127 12.42 15.78 -2.31
N LYS A 128 12.77 14.51 -2.13
CA LYS A 128 13.92 13.90 -2.81
C LYS A 128 13.77 13.96 -4.33
N ALA A 129 12.60 13.57 -4.86
CA ALA A 129 12.34 13.63 -6.30
C ALA A 129 12.42 15.06 -6.85
N LYS A 130 11.90 16.04 -6.11
CA LYS A 130 11.98 17.47 -6.47
C LYS A 130 13.41 17.98 -6.48
N ILE A 131 14.20 17.66 -5.46
CA ILE A 131 15.61 18.05 -5.37
C ILE A 131 16.38 17.49 -6.57
N GLU A 132 16.21 16.20 -6.89
CA GLU A 132 16.89 15.57 -8.01
C GLU A 132 16.45 16.11 -9.37
N ALA A 133 15.15 16.36 -9.57
CA ALA A 133 14.63 16.97 -10.78
C ALA A 133 15.21 18.39 -10.99
N ARG A 134 15.23 19.21 -9.94
CA ARG A 134 15.80 20.57 -9.98
C ARG A 134 17.29 20.56 -10.27
N LYS A 135 18.06 19.65 -9.65
CA LYS A 135 19.50 19.48 -9.93
C LYS A 135 19.78 19.17 -11.40
N ARG A 136 18.83 18.52 -12.10
CA ARG A 136 18.90 18.19 -13.53
C ARG A 136 18.24 19.23 -14.44
N GLY A 137 17.82 20.37 -13.89
CA GLY A 137 17.16 21.42 -14.66
C GLY A 137 15.75 21.07 -15.15
N HIS A 138 15.10 20.07 -14.54
CA HIS A 138 13.73 19.68 -14.87
C HIS A 138 12.71 20.51 -14.08
N SER A 139 11.58 20.83 -14.71
CA SER A 139 10.44 21.42 -14.02
C SER A 139 9.60 20.33 -13.33
N VAL A 140 8.93 20.70 -12.25
CA VAL A 140 8.16 19.76 -11.42
C VAL A 140 6.80 20.36 -11.09
N HIS A 141 5.75 19.57 -11.25
CA HIS A 141 4.38 19.92 -10.87
C HIS A 141 3.84 18.90 -9.87
N GLU A 142 3.26 19.41 -8.78
CA GLU A 142 2.63 18.63 -7.72
C GLU A 142 1.11 18.77 -7.80
N GLN A 143 0.38 17.65 -7.69
CA GLN A 143 -1.07 17.63 -7.56
C GLN A 143 -1.48 16.70 -6.41
N PRO A 144 -2.04 17.22 -5.31
CA PRO A 144 -2.64 16.38 -4.28
C PRO A 144 -3.88 15.67 -4.83
N LEU A 145 -4.08 14.42 -4.44
CA LEU A 145 -5.23 13.60 -4.84
C LEU A 145 -6.21 13.43 -3.67
N PRO A 146 -7.50 13.17 -3.94
CA PRO A 146 -8.53 13.06 -2.90
C PRO A 146 -8.30 11.93 -1.88
N ASP A 147 -7.51 10.91 -2.25
CA ASP A 147 -7.13 9.77 -1.42
C ASP A 147 -5.93 10.05 -0.51
N GLY A 148 -5.38 11.27 -0.54
CA GLY A 148 -4.20 11.66 0.24
C GLY A 148 -2.87 11.35 -0.44
N SER A 149 -2.89 10.66 -1.58
CA SER A 149 -1.69 10.47 -2.41
C SER A 149 -1.32 11.77 -3.15
N ILE A 150 -0.10 11.83 -3.67
CA ILE A 150 0.41 13.01 -4.40
C ILE A 150 0.90 12.56 -5.76
N LYS A 151 0.35 13.15 -6.82
CA LYS A 151 0.87 13.00 -8.18
C LYS A 151 1.99 14.01 -8.40
N LEU A 152 3.19 13.49 -8.65
CA LEU A 152 4.35 14.28 -9.04
C LEU A 152 4.60 14.11 -10.54
N VAL A 153 4.63 15.22 -11.28
CA VAL A 153 4.97 15.24 -12.71
C VAL A 153 6.31 15.94 -12.88
N ILE A 154 7.31 15.21 -13.38
CA ILE A 154 8.63 15.75 -13.73
C ILE A 154 8.66 15.97 -15.23
N GLN A 155 8.80 17.22 -15.66
CA GLN A 155 8.98 17.61 -17.04
C GLN A 155 10.47 17.70 -17.33
N VAL A 156 10.96 16.73 -18.10
CA VAL A 156 12.37 16.64 -18.48
C VAL A 156 12.68 17.68 -19.55
N ALA A 157 13.43 18.71 -19.18
CA ALA A 157 14.02 19.65 -20.14
C ALA A 157 15.19 18.95 -20.85
N GLY A 158 15.02 18.59 -22.13
CA GLY A 158 16.11 18.01 -22.93
C GLY A 158 15.77 16.75 -23.76
N GLY A 159 14.54 16.61 -24.26
CA GLY A 159 14.21 15.55 -25.22
C GLY A 159 14.64 15.89 -26.65
N VAL A 160 15.94 15.87 -26.95
CA VAL A 160 16.48 15.60 -28.30
C VAL A 160 17.94 15.18 -28.20
N SER A 161 18.20 13.91 -28.53
CA SER A 161 19.33 13.42 -29.33
C SER A 161 18.99 12.00 -29.77
#